data_AF-A0AA40C241-F1
#
_entry.id   AF-A0AA40C241-F1
#
_cell.length_a   1.000
_cell.length_b   1.000
_cell.length_c   1.000
_cell.angle_alpha   90.00
_cell.angle_beta   90.00
_cell.angle_gamma   90.00
#
_symmetry.space_group_name_H-M   'P 1'
#
loop_
_entity.id
_entity.type
_entity.pdbx_description
1 polymer ?
#
loop_
_entity_poly.entity_id
_entity_poly.type
_entity_poly.pdbx_seq_one_letter_code
_entity_poly.pdbx_strand_id
1 'polypeptide(L)'
;MQIEAQPGMPLACMRCGGKWPFEYACKMLPRDVAALYDSVQAKLCMEAMPGFLLCPYPDCTAGAIHDTSCPDFPCVRCQACSRLSCQACRTPWQQHHSCAMFSSSSEASRRTVRSLIEAGARRCPKCKYVVVKNGGCSRMRCKPCGAYFSWKRAKLVDEGSDPDFPMPVGPTRSEQFQSRLRALLTRLRRRVQRVLSKPVRVAL
;
A
#
# COMPACT_ATOMS: atom_id res chain seq x y z
N MET A 1 -10.91 -12.18 -31.59
CA MET A 1 -11.49 -11.23 -30.63
C MET A 1 -10.98 -11.60 -29.24
N GLN A 2 -9.96 -10.89 -28.74
CA GLN A 2 -9.45 -11.09 -27.38
C GLN A 2 -10.51 -10.57 -26.41
N ILE A 3 -11.17 -11.49 -25.68
CA ILE A 3 -12.02 -11.16 -24.55
C ILE A 3 -11.06 -10.82 -23.41
N GLU A 4 -10.62 -9.57 -23.34
CA GLU A 4 -9.87 -9.10 -22.18
C GLU A 4 -10.78 -9.21 -20.95
N ALA A 5 -10.24 -9.82 -19.89
CA ALA A 5 -10.96 -10.09 -18.66
C ALA A 5 -11.48 -8.77 -18.09
N GLN A 6 -12.81 -8.58 -18.13
CA GLN A 6 -13.41 -7.39 -17.54
C GLN A 6 -13.12 -7.38 -16.03
N PRO A 7 -12.77 -6.23 -15.45
CA PRO A 7 -12.56 -6.05 -14.01
C PRO A 7 -13.92 -6.04 -13.30
N GLY A 8 -14.57 -7.20 -13.29
CA GLY A 8 -15.68 -7.47 -12.41
C GLY A 8 -15.24 -7.85 -11.02
N MET A 9 -16.19 -7.86 -10.10
CA MET A 9 -16.01 -8.45 -8.78
C MET A 9 -16.50 -9.91 -8.83
N PRO A 10 -15.64 -10.89 -9.15
CA PRO A 10 -16.06 -12.28 -9.18
C PRO A 10 -16.37 -12.74 -7.75
N LEU A 11 -17.57 -13.29 -7.54
CA LEU A 11 -17.87 -14.00 -6.31
C LEU A 11 -17.03 -15.27 -6.25
N ALA A 12 -16.52 -15.60 -5.06
CA ALA A 12 -15.68 -16.77 -4.86
C ALA A 12 -16.31 -17.69 -3.83
N CYS A 13 -16.20 -19.00 -4.06
CA CYS A 13 -16.64 -20.00 -3.11
C CYS A 13 -15.80 -19.91 -1.83
N MET A 14 -16.45 -19.77 -0.67
CA MET A 14 -15.75 -19.72 0.64
C MET A 14 -15.03 -21.02 1.01
N ARG A 15 -15.36 -22.15 0.36
CA ARG A 15 -14.79 -23.47 0.67
C ARG A 15 -13.59 -23.84 -0.20
N CYS A 16 -13.60 -23.47 -1.49
CA CYS A 16 -12.54 -23.85 -2.44
C CYS A 16 -11.86 -22.65 -3.12
N GLY A 17 -12.34 -21.42 -2.93
CA GLY A 17 -11.80 -20.22 -3.57
C GLY A 17 -12.07 -20.12 -5.08
N GLY A 18 -12.81 -21.07 -5.66
CA GLY A 18 -13.19 -21.04 -7.07
C GLY A 18 -14.07 -19.82 -7.39
N LYS A 19 -13.69 -19.07 -8.43
CA LYS A 19 -14.45 -17.92 -8.93
C LYS A 19 -15.71 -18.40 -9.64
N TRP A 20 -16.83 -17.76 -9.35
CA TRP A 20 -18.12 -18.04 -9.97
C TRP A 20 -18.28 -17.16 -11.21
N PRO A 21 -18.66 -17.75 -12.37
CA PRO A 21 -19.13 -16.97 -13.51
C PRO A 21 -20.32 -16.11 -13.12
N PHE A 22 -20.42 -14.91 -13.69
CA PHE A 22 -21.50 -13.96 -13.41
C PHE A 22 -22.90 -14.61 -13.54
N GLU A 23 -23.13 -15.35 -14.63
CA GLU A 23 -24.41 -15.99 -14.89
C GLU A 23 -24.77 -17.06 -13.85
N TYR A 24 -23.75 -17.78 -13.33
CA TYR A 24 -23.93 -18.75 -12.27
C TYR A 24 -24.24 -18.05 -10.94
N ALA A 25 -23.52 -16.98 -10.62
CA ALA A 25 -23.77 -16.17 -9.44
C ALA A 25 -25.22 -15.63 -9.42
N CYS A 26 -25.69 -15.03 -10.51
CA CYS A 26 -27.05 -14.50 -10.59
C CYS A 26 -28.15 -15.56 -10.43
N LYS A 27 -27.89 -16.82 -10.83
CA LYS A 27 -28.84 -17.94 -10.64
C LYS A 27 -28.86 -18.46 -9.20
N MET A 28 -27.72 -18.42 -8.52
CA MET A 28 -27.58 -18.94 -7.15
C MET A 28 -27.96 -17.92 -6.07
N LEU A 29 -27.87 -16.63 -6.37
CA LEU A 29 -28.19 -15.55 -5.45
C LEU A 29 -29.72 -15.34 -5.34
N PRO A 30 -30.22 -14.93 -4.17
CA PRO A 30 -31.57 -14.39 -4.03
C PRO A 30 -31.82 -13.23 -5.01
N ARG A 31 -33.07 -13.04 -5.47
CA ARG A 31 -33.40 -12.08 -6.55
C ARG A 31 -32.97 -10.63 -6.24
N ASP A 32 -33.18 -10.21 -5.01
CA ASP A 32 -32.79 -8.90 -4.48
C ASP A 32 -31.26 -8.72 -4.50
N VAL A 33 -30.52 -9.74 -4.05
CA VAL A 33 -29.05 -9.72 -4.04
C VAL A 33 -28.48 -9.83 -5.46
N ALA A 34 -29.10 -10.60 -6.34
CA ALA A 34 -28.69 -10.73 -7.74
C ALA A 34 -28.83 -9.40 -8.49
N ALA A 35 -29.92 -8.66 -8.27
CA ALA A 35 -30.11 -7.33 -8.86
C ALA A 35 -29.07 -6.33 -8.35
N LEU A 36 -28.75 -6.37 -7.05
CA LEU A 36 -27.67 -5.55 -6.50
C LEU A 36 -26.31 -5.94 -7.09
N TYR A 37 -26.02 -7.24 -7.18
CA TYR A 37 -24.78 -7.75 -7.76
C TYR A 37 -24.61 -7.31 -9.21
N ASP A 38 -25.67 -7.40 -10.02
CA ASP A 38 -25.69 -6.91 -11.40
C ASP A 38 -25.42 -5.40 -11.48
N SER A 39 -26.10 -4.59 -10.65
CA SER A 39 -25.87 -3.15 -10.62
C SER A 39 -24.44 -2.75 -10.23
N VAL A 40 -23.84 -3.48 -9.27
CA VAL A 40 -22.45 -3.26 -8.86
C VAL A 40 -21.50 -3.68 -9.97
N GLN A 41 -21.75 -4.82 -10.61
CA GLN A 41 -20.95 -5.33 -11.70
C GLN A 41 -20.97 -4.37 -12.90
N ALA A 42 -22.16 -3.86 -13.27
CA ALA A 42 -22.31 -2.83 -14.31
C ALA A 42 -21.54 -1.55 -13.96
N LYS A 43 -21.63 -1.09 -12.70
CA LYS A 43 -20.89 0.09 -12.24
C LYS A 43 -19.37 -0.10 -12.35
N LEU A 44 -18.85 -1.25 -11.92
CA LEU A 44 -17.42 -1.54 -11.98
C LEU A 44 -16.92 -1.65 -13.43
N CYS A 45 -17.71 -2.26 -14.31
CA CYS A 45 -17.42 -2.30 -15.74
C CYS A 45 -17.36 -0.89 -16.35
N MET A 46 -18.28 0.00 -15.96
CA MET A 46 -18.24 1.40 -16.41
C MET A 46 -17.02 2.14 -15.87
N GLU A 47 -16.72 2.02 -14.57
CA GLU A 47 -15.57 2.67 -13.93
C GLU A 47 -14.22 2.19 -14.47
N ALA A 48 -14.17 1.00 -15.06
CA ALA A 48 -12.98 0.45 -15.70
C ALA A 48 -12.73 0.94 -17.12
N MET A 49 -13.73 1.53 -17.79
CA MET A 49 -13.53 2.05 -19.13
C MET A 49 -12.58 3.26 -19.08
N PRO A 50 -11.56 3.30 -19.96
CA PRO A 50 -10.65 4.44 -20.02
C PRO A 50 -11.46 5.70 -20.35
N GLY A 51 -11.31 6.75 -19.53
CA GLY A 51 -12.03 8.01 -19.70
C GLY A 51 -13.42 8.07 -19.09
N PHE A 52 -13.94 7.01 -18.47
CA PHE A 52 -15.21 7.08 -17.74
C PHE A 52 -15.07 7.94 -16.47
N LEU A 53 -15.97 8.91 -16.34
CA LEU A 53 -16.04 9.79 -15.18
C LEU A 53 -17.49 9.99 -14.73
N LEU A 54 -17.69 9.91 -13.42
CA LEU A 54 -18.93 10.32 -12.78
C LEU A 54 -18.94 11.84 -12.56
N CYS A 55 -20.13 12.43 -12.66
CA CYS A 55 -20.35 13.81 -12.30
C CYS A 55 -19.96 14.04 -10.83
N PRO A 56 -19.15 15.08 -10.50
CA PRO A 56 -18.72 15.31 -9.13
C PRO A 56 -19.77 15.96 -8.23
N TYR A 57 -20.93 16.33 -8.78
CA TYR A 57 -22.00 16.96 -8.02
C TYR A 57 -22.83 15.88 -7.31
N PRO A 58 -23.11 16.03 -6.00
CA PRO A 58 -23.83 15.02 -5.22
C PRO A 58 -25.26 14.77 -5.74
N ASP A 59 -25.86 15.78 -6.37
CA ASP A 59 -27.22 15.72 -6.92
C ASP A 59 -27.28 15.01 -8.29
N CYS A 60 -26.14 14.61 -8.87
CA CYS A 60 -26.06 14.07 -10.21
C CYS A 60 -25.33 12.72 -10.21
N THR A 61 -26.03 11.67 -10.65
CA THR A 61 -25.49 10.30 -10.77
C THR A 61 -25.03 9.95 -12.17
N ALA A 62 -25.06 10.91 -13.11
CA ALA A 62 -24.66 10.68 -14.49
C ALA A 62 -23.15 10.46 -14.61
N GLY A 63 -22.77 9.47 -15.43
CA GLY A 63 -21.40 9.24 -15.86
C GLY A 63 -21.28 9.39 -17.37
N ALA A 64 -20.11 9.82 -17.84
CA ALA A 64 -19.80 9.93 -19.25
C ALA A 64 -18.37 9.45 -19.52
N ILE A 65 -18.16 8.90 -20.72
CA ILE A 65 -16.83 8.55 -21.22
C ILE A 65 -16.30 9.79 -21.94
N HIS A 66 -15.17 10.30 -21.47
CA HIS A 66 -14.49 11.43 -22.07
C HIS A 66 -13.26 10.96 -22.81
N ASP A 67 -13.03 11.52 -24.00
CA ASP A 67 -11.78 11.29 -24.71
C ASP A 67 -10.63 11.90 -23.88
N THR A 68 -9.56 11.13 -23.72
CA THR A 68 -8.38 11.51 -22.93
C THR A 68 -7.23 11.97 -23.86
N SER A 69 -7.48 12.07 -25.16
CA SER A 69 -6.52 12.48 -26.18
C SER A 69 -6.03 13.93 -26.08
N CYS A 70 -6.79 14.81 -25.43
CA CYS A 70 -6.49 16.25 -25.32
C CYS A 70 -6.32 16.70 -23.86
N PRO A 71 -5.11 16.59 -23.26
CA PRO A 71 -4.85 17.00 -21.89
C PRO A 71 -4.92 18.53 -21.67
N ASP A 72 -4.86 19.32 -22.75
CA ASP A 72 -4.81 20.79 -22.68
C ASP A 72 -6.15 21.44 -22.27
N PHE A 73 -7.27 20.72 -22.43
CA PHE A 73 -8.60 21.22 -22.09
C PHE A 73 -9.38 20.22 -21.22
N PRO A 74 -9.10 20.13 -19.91
CA PRO A 74 -9.76 19.17 -19.03
C PRO A 74 -11.18 19.57 -18.63
N CYS A 75 -11.80 20.58 -19.26
CA CYS A 75 -13.14 21.06 -18.92
C CYS A 75 -14.20 20.21 -19.63
N VAL A 76 -15.05 19.54 -18.85
CA VAL A 76 -16.12 18.68 -19.37
C VAL A 76 -17.48 19.13 -18.86
N ARG A 77 -18.47 19.15 -19.75
CA ARG A 77 -19.87 19.46 -19.44
C ARG A 77 -20.66 18.17 -19.25
N CYS A 78 -21.29 18.03 -18.09
CA CYS A 78 -22.21 16.92 -17.83
C CYS A 78 -23.48 17.09 -18.68
N GLN A 79 -23.90 16.04 -19.39
CA GLN A 79 -25.11 16.07 -20.23
C GLN A 79 -26.40 16.05 -19.42
N ALA A 80 -26.38 15.53 -18.18
CA ALA A 80 -27.58 15.45 -17.35
C ALA A 80 -27.88 16.77 -16.61
N CYS A 81 -26.87 17.37 -15.96
CA CYS A 81 -27.06 18.58 -15.15
C CYS A 81 -26.53 19.86 -15.81
N SER A 82 -25.95 19.78 -17.01
CA SER A 82 -25.30 20.89 -17.73
C SER A 82 -24.16 21.60 -16.99
N ARG A 83 -23.73 21.10 -15.82
CA ARG A 83 -22.66 21.70 -15.03
C ARG A 83 -21.29 21.31 -15.56
N LEU A 84 -20.34 22.23 -15.43
CA LEU A 84 -18.96 22.05 -15.83
C LEU A 84 -18.15 21.40 -14.69
N SER A 85 -17.24 20.51 -15.07
CA SER A 85 -16.32 19.84 -14.16
C SER A 85 -14.98 19.57 -14.84
N CYS A 86 -13.96 19.27 -14.05
CA CYS A 86 -12.64 18.95 -14.55
C CYS A 86 -12.45 17.43 -14.68
N GLN A 87 -12.07 16.94 -15.87
CA GLN A 87 -11.74 15.54 -16.14
C GLN A 87 -10.49 15.06 -15.38
N ALA A 88 -9.48 15.93 -15.24
CA ALA A 88 -8.22 15.56 -14.59
C ALA A 88 -8.34 15.42 -13.06
N CYS A 89 -9.03 16.34 -12.37
CA CYS A 89 -9.14 16.32 -10.90
C CYS A 89 -10.55 16.01 -10.36
N ARG A 90 -11.53 15.77 -11.23
CA ARG A 90 -12.91 15.35 -10.91
C ARG A 90 -13.63 16.29 -9.96
N THR A 91 -13.54 17.60 -10.21
CA THR A 91 -14.12 18.63 -9.34
C THR A 91 -14.96 19.62 -10.15
N PRO A 92 -15.93 20.32 -9.52
CA PRO A 92 -16.64 21.43 -10.15
C PRO A 92 -15.69 22.44 -10.79
N TRP A 93 -16.00 22.86 -12.03
CA TRP A 93 -15.21 23.86 -12.73
C TRP A 93 -15.43 25.26 -12.13
N GLN A 94 -14.38 26.06 -12.01
CA GLN A 94 -14.41 27.43 -11.50
C GLN A 94 -13.66 28.38 -12.44
N GLN A 95 -13.90 29.70 -12.33
CA GLN A 95 -13.41 30.72 -13.27
C GLN A 95 -11.87 30.83 -13.36
N HIS A 96 -11.14 30.25 -12.40
CA HIS A 96 -9.68 30.10 -12.38
C HIS A 96 -9.28 28.70 -11.89
N HIS A 97 -9.78 27.67 -12.57
CA HIS A 97 -9.57 26.28 -12.15
C HIS A 97 -8.11 25.83 -12.37
N SER A 98 -7.48 25.33 -11.30
CA SER A 98 -6.14 24.72 -11.34
C SER A 98 -6.16 23.34 -10.70
N CYS A 99 -5.86 22.30 -11.50
CA CYS A 99 -5.86 20.92 -11.04
C CYS A 99 -4.84 20.66 -9.91
N ALA A 100 -3.74 21.41 -9.87
CA ALA A 100 -2.71 21.30 -8.84
C ALA A 100 -3.28 21.56 -7.43
N MET A 101 -4.19 22.53 -7.31
CA MET A 101 -4.84 22.90 -6.05
C MET A 101 -5.82 21.83 -5.54
N PHE A 102 -6.45 21.07 -6.43
CA PHE A 102 -7.52 20.12 -6.09
C PHE A 102 -7.11 18.64 -6.12
N SER A 103 -5.87 18.33 -6.50
CA SER A 103 -5.26 16.99 -6.42
C SER A 103 -5.22 16.37 -5.00
N SER A 104 -5.64 17.12 -3.97
CA SER A 104 -5.71 16.63 -2.59
C SER A 104 -7.15 16.64 -2.07
N SER A 105 -7.76 15.45 -2.14
CA SER A 105 -8.88 15.00 -1.31
C SER A 105 -10.16 15.82 -1.39
N SER A 106 -11.24 15.18 -1.84
CA SER A 106 -12.62 15.61 -1.63
C SER A 106 -12.84 16.11 -0.20
N GLU A 107 -13.74 17.07 -0.02
CA GLU A 107 -14.01 17.70 1.28
C GLU A 107 -14.46 16.68 2.35
N ALA A 108 -15.10 15.59 1.93
CA ALA A 108 -15.38 14.41 2.75
C ALA A 108 -14.09 13.73 3.26
N SER A 109 -13.08 13.57 2.39
CA SER A 109 -11.77 13.05 2.78
C SER A 109 -11.05 13.99 3.75
N ARG A 110 -11.24 15.32 3.66
CA ARG A 110 -10.64 16.28 4.61
C ARG A 110 -11.24 16.17 6.01
N ARG A 111 -12.56 15.96 6.14
CA ARG A 111 -13.21 15.69 7.44
C ARG A 111 -12.72 14.38 8.05
N THR A 112 -12.70 13.30 7.27
CA THR A 112 -12.20 11.99 7.73
C THR A 112 -10.72 12.04 8.11
N VAL A 113 -9.90 12.74 7.34
CA VAL A 113 -8.47 12.97 7.65
C VAL A 113 -8.32 13.76 8.95
N ARG A 114 -9.16 14.78 9.20
CA ARG A 114 -9.12 15.57 10.43
C ARG A 114 -9.48 14.73 11.66
N SER A 115 -10.55 13.95 11.58
CA SER A 115 -10.95 13.02 12.64
C SER A 115 -9.90 11.93 12.89
N LEU A 116 -9.24 11.44 11.84
CA LEU A 116 -8.14 10.49 11.99
C LEU A 116 -6.93 11.14 12.68
N ILE A 117 -6.59 12.39 12.34
CA ILE A 117 -5.51 13.13 13.02
C ILE A 117 -5.86 13.36 14.49
N GLU A 118 -7.09 13.72 14.81
CA GLU A 118 -7.59 13.86 16.18
C GLU A 118 -7.55 12.52 16.95
N ALA A 119 -7.81 11.40 16.27
CA ALA A 119 -7.64 10.04 16.81
C ALA A 119 -6.17 9.59 16.90
N GLY A 120 -5.21 10.48 16.63
CA GLY A 120 -3.78 10.23 16.79
C GLY A 120 -3.05 9.83 15.51
N ALA A 121 -3.69 9.85 14.33
CA ALA A 121 -3.02 9.60 13.06
C ALA A 121 -2.04 10.71 12.69
N ARG A 122 -0.97 10.37 11.96
CA ARG A 122 0.05 11.35 11.53
C ARG A 122 0.24 11.35 10.03
N ARG A 123 0.61 12.52 9.49
CA ARG A 123 0.94 12.67 8.08
C ARG A 123 2.38 12.27 7.80
N CYS A 124 2.60 11.57 6.70
CA CYS A 124 3.94 11.31 6.19
C CYS A 124 4.62 12.63 5.78
N PRO A 125 5.84 12.93 6.24
CA PRO A 125 6.54 14.17 5.87
C PRO A 125 6.89 14.26 4.38
N LYS A 126 6.99 13.13 3.65
CA LYS A 126 7.32 13.10 2.21
C LYS A 126 6.11 13.30 1.30
N CYS A 127 5.02 12.57 1.54
CA CYS A 127 3.86 12.55 0.65
C CYS A 127 2.55 13.03 1.29
N LYS A 128 2.60 13.47 2.56
CA LYS A 128 1.45 13.96 3.35
C LYS A 128 0.31 12.94 3.55
N TYR A 129 0.50 11.68 3.13
CA TYR A 129 -0.46 10.59 3.34
C TYR A 129 -0.68 10.35 4.83
N VAL A 130 -1.93 10.15 5.24
CA VAL A 130 -2.29 9.90 6.64
C VAL A 130 -2.00 8.45 6.99
N VAL A 131 -1.19 8.25 8.02
CA VAL A 131 -0.79 6.95 8.53
C VAL A 131 -1.36 6.81 9.93
N VAL A 132 -2.03 5.69 10.20
CA VAL A 132 -2.56 5.32 11.51
C VAL A 132 -1.63 4.27 12.13
N LYS A 133 -1.34 4.39 13.43
CA LYS A 133 -0.45 3.46 14.13
C LYS A 133 -1.29 2.34 14.77
N ASN A 134 -1.01 1.09 14.39
CA ASN A 134 -1.65 -0.11 14.94
C ASN A 134 -0.83 -0.79 16.07
N GLY A 135 0.05 -0.03 16.75
CA GLY A 135 0.91 -0.51 17.86
C GLY A 135 2.37 -0.83 17.49
N GLY A 136 3.18 -1.19 18.50
CA GLY A 136 4.47 -1.90 18.34
C GLY A 136 5.75 -1.07 18.16
N CYS A 137 5.82 -0.12 17.21
CA CYS A 137 7.10 0.55 16.89
C CYS A 137 6.94 2.05 16.55
N SER A 138 7.95 2.88 16.87
CA SER A 138 7.96 4.31 16.52
C SER A 138 8.46 4.57 15.10
N ARG A 139 9.13 3.61 14.44
CA ARG A 139 9.54 3.71 13.04
C ARG A 139 8.40 3.25 12.14
N MET A 140 7.84 4.16 11.35
CA MET A 140 6.72 3.87 10.45
C MET A 140 7.15 3.94 9.00
N ARG A 141 6.73 2.96 8.19
CA ARG A 141 6.90 2.96 6.75
C ARG A 141 5.62 3.44 6.08
N CYS A 142 5.73 4.46 5.24
CA CYS A 142 4.61 4.92 4.44
C CYS A 142 4.37 3.96 3.27
N LYS A 143 3.18 3.34 3.19
CA LYS A 143 2.82 2.44 2.09
C LYS A 143 2.93 3.09 0.69
N PRO A 144 2.36 4.29 0.44
CA PRO A 144 2.38 4.87 -0.91
C PRO A 144 3.73 5.40 -1.39
N CYS A 145 4.63 5.86 -0.50
CA CYS A 145 5.92 6.45 -0.93
C CYS A 145 7.16 5.67 -0.45
N GLY A 146 6.97 4.58 0.29
CA GLY A 146 8.04 3.73 0.82
C GLY A 146 8.91 4.35 1.93
N ALA A 147 8.74 5.64 2.23
CA ALA A 147 9.61 6.36 3.15
C ALA A 147 9.41 5.93 4.61
N TYR A 148 10.51 5.83 5.35
CA TYR A 148 10.50 5.65 6.79
C TYR A 148 10.48 7.00 7.51
N PHE A 149 9.64 7.11 8.53
CA PHE A 149 9.57 8.29 9.37
C PHE A 149 9.29 7.91 10.82
N SER A 150 9.79 8.72 11.75
CA SER A 150 9.52 8.54 13.17
C SER A 150 8.13 9.05 13.50
N TRP A 151 7.29 8.21 14.12
CA TRP A 151 5.96 8.59 14.59
C TRP A 151 6.01 9.72 15.59
N LYS A 152 6.96 9.70 16.55
CA LYS A 152 7.05 10.73 17.60
C LYS A 152 7.34 12.12 17.03
N ARG A 153 8.28 12.19 16.07
CA ARG A 153 8.84 13.46 15.57
C ARG A 153 8.31 13.87 14.20
N ALA A 154 7.60 12.99 13.50
CA ALA A 154 7.17 13.18 12.11
C ALA A 154 8.30 13.60 11.15
N LYS A 155 9.55 13.24 11.46
CA LYS A 155 10.73 13.49 10.62
C LYS A 155 11.09 12.23 9.84
N LEU A 156 11.60 12.42 8.63
CA LEU A 156 12.20 11.35 7.83
C LEU A 156 13.37 10.77 8.61
N VAL A 157 13.47 9.44 8.62
CA VAL A 157 14.59 8.72 9.23
C VAL A 157 15.29 8.02 8.07
N ASP A 158 16.54 8.41 7.81
CA ASP A 158 17.43 7.66 6.92
C ASP A 158 17.91 6.39 7.61
N GLU A 159 18.19 5.34 6.82
CA GLU A 159 18.68 4.07 7.33
C GLU A 159 20.08 4.24 7.95
N GLY A 160 20.13 4.53 9.26
CA GLY A 160 21.35 4.43 10.05
C GLY A 160 21.62 5.54 11.08
N SER A 161 20.82 6.59 11.16
CA SER A 161 21.15 7.80 11.95
C SER A 161 20.32 8.02 13.23
N ASP A 162 19.51 7.05 13.66
CA ASP A 162 18.65 7.20 14.83
C ASP A 162 19.38 6.74 16.11
N PRO A 163 19.78 7.65 17.04
CA PRO A 163 20.50 7.29 18.27
C PRO A 163 19.65 6.45 19.24
N ASP A 164 18.33 6.43 19.07
CA ASP A 164 17.41 5.57 19.85
C ASP A 164 17.39 4.11 19.33
N PHE A 165 17.99 3.83 18.16
CA PHE A 165 17.93 2.54 17.50
C PHE A 165 19.23 2.22 16.74
N PRO A 166 20.33 1.91 17.45
CA PRO A 166 21.54 1.44 16.80
C PRO A 166 21.23 0.17 16.01
N MET A 167 21.65 0.12 14.75
CA MET A 167 21.67 -1.13 14.00
C MET A 167 22.46 -2.17 14.81
N PRO A 168 22.07 -3.46 14.82
CA PRO A 168 22.96 -4.50 15.33
C PRO A 168 24.20 -4.49 14.44
N VAL A 169 25.28 -3.87 14.93
CA VAL A 169 26.59 -3.93 14.29
C VAL A 169 27.01 -5.39 14.38
N GLY A 170 26.97 -6.09 13.26
CA GLY A 170 27.52 -7.43 13.17
C GLY A 170 28.98 -7.42 13.61
N PRO A 171 29.52 -8.53 14.14
CA PRO A 171 30.88 -8.57 14.65
C PRO A 171 31.84 -8.17 13.52
N THR A 172 32.73 -7.23 13.84
CA THR A 172 33.74 -6.74 12.92
C THR A 172 34.64 -7.88 12.45
N ARG A 173 35.35 -7.69 11.33
CA ARG A 173 36.24 -8.72 10.77
C ARG A 173 37.32 -9.17 11.78
N SER A 174 37.78 -8.26 12.65
CA SER A 174 38.70 -8.56 13.75
C SER A 174 38.05 -9.40 14.85
N GLU A 175 36.80 -9.11 15.24
CA GLU A 175 36.07 -9.91 16.24
C GLU A 175 35.72 -11.32 15.73
N GLN A 176 35.35 -11.44 14.45
CA GLN A 176 35.15 -12.74 13.81
C GLN A 176 36.46 -13.53 13.76
N PHE A 177 37.57 -12.87 13.44
CA PHE A 177 38.90 -13.49 13.43
C PHE A 177 39.30 -13.97 14.84
N GLN A 178 39.13 -13.13 15.86
CA GLN A 178 39.42 -13.50 17.26
C GLN A 178 38.54 -14.66 17.75
N SER A 179 37.27 -14.68 17.38
CA SER A 179 36.34 -15.77 17.72
C SER A 179 36.78 -17.10 17.09
N ARG A 180 37.17 -17.07 15.81
CA ARG A 180 37.72 -18.24 15.11
C ARG A 180 39.04 -18.70 15.71
N LEU A 181 39.92 -17.77 16.08
CA LEU A 181 41.19 -18.08 16.73
C LEU A 181 40.98 -18.73 18.10
N ARG A 182 40.10 -18.20 18.95
CA ARG A 182 39.75 -18.80 20.25
C ARG A 182 39.18 -20.21 20.10
N ALA A 183 38.31 -20.43 19.13
CA ALA A 183 37.77 -21.76 18.84
C ALA A 183 38.86 -22.74 18.38
N LEU A 184 39.79 -22.30 17.52
CA LEU A 184 40.96 -23.08 17.10
C LEU A 184 41.87 -23.43 18.27
N LEU A 185 42.24 -22.45 19.09
CA LEU A 185 43.08 -22.66 20.27
C LEU A 185 42.43 -23.62 21.27
N THR A 186 41.12 -23.54 21.47
CA THR A 186 40.38 -24.48 22.33
C THR A 186 40.45 -25.90 21.81
N ARG A 187 40.29 -26.10 20.49
CA ARG A 187 40.41 -27.42 19.85
C ARG A 187 41.83 -27.97 19.95
N LEU A 188 42.84 -27.13 19.70
CA LEU A 188 44.25 -27.49 19.85
C LEU A 188 44.57 -27.89 21.28
N ARG A 189 44.16 -27.10 22.27
CA ARG A 189 44.36 -27.39 23.70
C ARG A 189 43.75 -28.74 24.10
N ARG A 190 42.52 -29.03 23.67
CA ARG A 190 41.88 -30.34 23.91
C ARG A 190 42.65 -31.49 23.26
N ARG A 191 43.19 -31.28 22.05
CA ARG A 191 43.96 -32.30 21.33
C ARG A 191 45.30 -32.58 22.01
N VAL A 192 46.00 -31.53 22.44
CA VAL A 192 47.25 -31.64 23.21
C VAL A 192 47.00 -32.35 24.54
N GLN A 193 45.97 -31.97 25.29
CA GLN A 193 45.61 -32.66 26.53
C GLN A 193 45.35 -34.15 26.33
N ARG A 194 44.65 -34.55 25.25
CA ARG A 194 44.44 -35.96 24.92
C ARG A 194 45.73 -36.72 24.58
N VAL A 195 46.72 -36.05 24.02
CA VAL A 195 48.03 -36.66 23.72
C VAL A 195 48.84 -36.81 25.00
N LEU A 196 48.87 -35.77 25.83
CA LEU A 196 49.58 -35.79 27.13
C LEU A 196 48.96 -36.80 28.12
N SER A 197 47.64 -37.00 28.06
CA SER A 197 46.95 -37.96 28.92
C SER A 197 47.05 -39.42 28.45
N LYS A 198 47.74 -39.71 27.33
CA LYS A 198 47.97 -41.09 26.87
C LYS A 198 49.29 -41.60 27.47
N PRO A 199 49.27 -42.72 28.21
CA PRO A 199 50.50 -43.28 28.75
C PRO A 199 51.39 -43.85 27.64
N VAL A 200 52.66 -43.47 27.63
CA VAL A 200 53.68 -44.00 26.71
C VAL A 200 54.10 -45.38 27.22
N ARG A 201 53.84 -46.43 26.44
CA ARG A 201 54.38 -47.75 26.71
C ARG A 201 55.72 -47.88 25.99
N VAL A 202 56.82 -47.96 26.75
CA VAL A 202 58.14 -48.37 26.25
C VAL A 202 58.36 -49.80 26.71
N ALA A 203 58.72 -50.69 25.79
CA ALA A 203 59.18 -52.03 26.13
C ALA A 203 60.66 -52.16 25.76
N LEU A 204 61.45 -52.50 26.79
CA LEU A 204 62.83 -52.98 26.77
C LEU A 204 62.89 -54.43 26.28
#